data_AF-A0A5B7D4W7-F1
#
_entry.id   AF-A0A5B7D4W7-F1
#
_cell.length_a   1.000
_cell.length_b   1.000
_cell.length_c   1.000
_cell.angle_alpha   90.00
_cell.angle_beta   90.00
_cell.angle_gamma   90.00
#
_symmetry.space_group_name_H-M   'P 1'
#
loop_
_entity.id
_entity.type
_entity.pdbx_description
1 polymer ?
#
loop_
_entity_poly.entity_id
_entity_poly.type
_entity_poly.pdbx_seq_one_letter_code
_entity_poly.pdbx_strand_id
1 'polypeptide(L)' 'MNESFKTAFTEEEDFTEPNRILHCQGLRKITVHKEEIGRLLENLDVRETMGPDGVSGWALKQCSLEINC' A
#
# COMPACT_ATOMS: atom_id res chain seq x y z
N MET A 1 -28.13 -17.31 18.87
CA MET A 1 -27.22 -17.15 17.72
C MET A 1 -27.84 -17.93 16.57
N ASN A 2 -28.24 -17.29 15.47
CA ASN A 2 -28.89 -18.03 14.38
C ASN A 2 -27.83 -18.79 13.56
N GLU A 3 -28.22 -19.91 12.94
CA GLU A 3 -27.28 -20.74 12.17
C GLU A 3 -26.75 -20.01 10.92
N SER A 4 -27.55 -19.10 10.32
CA SER A 4 -27.10 -18.25 9.20
C SER A 4 -25.97 -17.27 9.57
N PHE A 5 -25.83 -16.90 10.84
CA PHE A 5 -24.77 -16.04 11.36
C PHE A 5 -23.50 -16.83 11.66
N LYS A 6 -23.54 -18.16 11.76
CA LYS A 6 -22.32 -18.96 11.89
C LYS A 6 -21.63 -19.13 10.54
N THR A 7 -22.39 -19.40 9.48
CA THR A 7 -21.84 -19.68 8.14
C THR A 7 -21.07 -18.50 7.55
N ALA A 8 -21.49 -17.26 7.81
CA ALA A 8 -20.82 -16.06 7.30
C ALA A 8 -19.41 -15.81 7.87
N PHE A 9 -19.04 -16.48 8.97
CA PHE A 9 -17.74 -16.30 9.65
C PHE A 9 -16.90 -17.59 9.71
N THR A 10 -17.37 -18.69 9.09
CA THR A 10 -16.66 -19.99 9.12
C THR A 10 -16.03 -20.36 7.78
N GLU A 11 -16.35 -19.63 6.70
CA GLU A 11 -15.61 -19.73 5.44
C GLU A 11 -14.31 -18.94 5.56
N GLU A 12 -13.29 -19.58 6.14
CA GLU A 12 -11.91 -19.11 6.02
C GLU A 12 -11.46 -19.37 4.58
N GLU A 13 -11.50 -18.35 3.73
CA GLU A 13 -10.76 -18.38 2.47
C GLU A 13 -9.27 -18.43 2.82
N ASP A 14 -8.62 -19.55 2.51
CA ASP A 14 -7.18 -19.68 2.61
C ASP A 14 -6.52 -18.56 1.79
N PHE A 15 -5.78 -17.67 2.45
CA PHE A 15 -4.96 -16.69 1.77
C PHE A 15 -3.87 -17.42 0.97
N THR A 16 -4.13 -17.67 -0.31
CA THR A 16 -3.11 -18.19 -1.22
C THR A 16 -2.08 -17.10 -1.45
N GLU A 17 -0.87 -17.30 -0.92
CA GLU A 17 0.23 -16.37 -1.12
C GLU A 17 0.45 -16.16 -2.63
N PRO A 18 0.35 -14.92 -3.15
CA PRO A 18 0.47 -14.67 -4.58
C PRO A 18 1.85 -15.09 -5.07
N ASN A 19 1.90 -15.67 -6.27
CA ASN A 19 3.15 -16.14 -6.90
C ASN A 19 4.16 -14.98 -6.95
N ARG A 20 5.13 -15.03 -6.03
CA ARG A 20 6.14 -13.98 -5.82
C ARG A 20 6.91 -13.64 -7.10
N ILE A 21 7.14 -14.63 -7.97
CA ILE A 21 7.90 -14.44 -9.23
C ILE A 21 7.08 -13.61 -10.23
N LEU A 22 5.80 -13.93 -10.37
CA LEU A 22 4.85 -13.20 -11.22
C LEU A 22 4.69 -11.75 -10.73
N HIS A 23 4.60 -11.56 -9.42
CA HIS A 23 4.52 -10.24 -8.80
C HIS A 23 5.78 -9.39 -9.07
N CYS A 24 6.96 -9.95 -8.89
CA CYS A 24 8.23 -9.27 -9.15
C CYS A 24 8.41 -8.86 -10.63
N GLN A 25 7.94 -9.67 -11.57
CA GLN A 25 7.96 -9.32 -13.00
C GLN A 25 7.01 -8.17 -13.33
N GLY A 26 5.84 -8.13 -12.70
CA GLY A 26 4.88 -7.03 -12.83
C GLY A 26 5.47 -5.72 -12.32
N LEU A 27 6.07 -5.73 -11.12
CA LEU A 27 6.68 -4.54 -10.52
C LEU A 27 7.85 -3.98 -11.35
N ARG A 28 8.66 -4.84 -11.97
CA ARG A 28 9.75 -4.39 -12.86
C ARG A 28 9.29 -3.66 -14.12
N LYS A 29 8.03 -3.86 -14.54
CA LYS A 29 7.46 -3.15 -15.69
C LYS A 29 6.93 -1.76 -15.31
N ILE A 30 6.75 -1.48 -14.03
CA ILE A 30 6.31 -0.17 -13.56
C ILE A 30 7.52 0.76 -13.62
N THR A 31 7.55 1.63 -14.62
CA THR A 31 8.52 2.71 -14.68
C THR A 31 8.06 3.81 -13.73
N VAL A 32 8.96 4.25 -12.84
CA VAL A 32 8.66 5.34 -11.92
C VAL A 32 9.73 6.42 -12.09
N HIS A 33 9.30 7.67 -12.26
CA HIS A 33 10.19 8.82 -12.44
C HIS A 33 10.47 9.48 -11.11
N LYS A 34 11.75 9.54 -10.72
CA LYS A 34 12.20 10.10 -9.45
C LYS A 34 11.76 11.56 -9.28
N GLU A 35 11.88 12.36 -10.34
CA GLU A 35 11.49 13.77 -10.35
C GLU A 35 9.99 13.96 -10.11
N GLU A 36 9.18 13.08 -10.70
CA GLU A 36 7.72 13.12 -10.55
C GLU A 36 7.29 12.74 -9.13
N ILE A 37 7.88 11.69 -8.56
CA ILE A 37 7.66 11.31 -7.15
C ILE A 37 8.06 12.45 -6.23
N GLY A 38 9.24 13.06 -6.44
CA GLY A 38 9.73 14.17 -5.64
C GLY A 38 8.74 15.35 -5.64
N ARG A 39 8.28 15.76 -6.82
CA ARG A 39 7.29 16.83 -6.97
C ARG A 39 5.96 16.50 -6.26
N LEU A 40 5.49 15.25 -6.32
CA LEU A 40 4.26 14.84 -5.64
C LEU A 40 4.45 14.88 -4.11
N LEU A 41 5.58 14.40 -3.60
CA LEU A 41 5.89 14.41 -2.18
C LEU A 41 6.12 15.82 -1.64
N GLU A 42 6.63 16.75 -2.43
CA GLU A 42 6.76 18.17 -2.07
C GLU A 42 5.40 18.82 -1.78
N ASN A 43 4.39 18.51 -2.60
CA ASN A 43 3.04 19.07 -2.50
C ASN A 43 2.12 18.31 -1.53
N LEU A 44 2.59 17.23 -0.90
CA LEU A 44 1.82 16.44 0.06
C LEU A 44 1.56 17.23 1.35
N ASP A 45 0.29 17.40 1.72
CA ASP A 45 -0.08 17.98 3.01
C ASP A 45 0.05 16.93 4.12
N VAL A 46 1.07 17.09 4.95
CA VAL A 46 1.38 16.17 6.07
C VAL A 46 0.40 16.28 7.24
N ARG A 47 -0.50 17.28 7.23
CA ARG A 47 -1.46 17.53 8.31
C ARG A 47 -2.76 16.76 8.12
N GLU A 48 -2.96 16.13 6.96
CA GLU A 48 -4.12 15.30 6.72
C GLU A 48 -4.15 14.06 7.63
N THR A 49 -5.35 13.56 7.87
CA THR A 49 -5.56 12.31 8.61
C THR A 49 -4.98 11.14 7.83
N MET A 50 -4.56 10.10 8.54
CA MET A 50 -4.01 8.88 7.93
C MET A 50 -4.98 8.26 6.93
N GLY A 51 -4.42 7.63 5.90
CA GLY A 51 -5.17 6.82 4.95
C GLY A 51 -5.83 5.61 5.63
N PRO A 52 -6.73 4.90 4.92
CA PRO A 52 -7.34 3.67 5.42
C PRO A 52 -6.32 2.55 5.69
N ASP A 53 -5.10 2.68 5.14
CA ASP A 53 -3.94 1.83 5.41
C ASP A 53 -3.17 2.23 6.68
N GLY A 54 -3.59 3.29 7.37
CA GLY A 54 -2.93 3.81 8.58
C GLY A 54 -1.63 4.56 8.29
N VAL A 55 -1.29 4.83 7.03
CA VAL A 55 -0.09 5.57 6.67
C VAL A 55 -0.36 7.07 6.77
N SER A 56 0.52 7.80 7.46
CA SER A 56 0.44 9.26 7.57
C SER A 56 1.23 9.97 6.47
N GLY A 57 0.83 11.20 6.13
CA GLY A 57 1.60 12.03 5.20
C GLY A 57 3.03 12.30 5.69
N TRP A 58 3.23 12.38 7.00
CA TRP A 58 4.56 12.47 7.61
C TRP A 58 5.44 11.24 7.31
N ALA A 59 4.89 10.04 7.44
CA ALA A 59 5.62 8.82 7.13
C ALA A 59 6.08 8.79 5.66
N LEU A 60 5.20 9.17 4.73
CA LEU A 60 5.53 9.28 3.31
C LEU A 60 6.63 10.33 3.03
N LYS A 61 6.58 11.47 3.73
CA LYS A 61 7.62 12.51 3.60
C LYS A 61 8.98 12.02 4.07
N GLN A 62 9.02 11.21 5.13
CA GLN A 62 10.26 10.63 5.62
C GLN A 62 10.88 9.63 4.63
N CYS A 63 10.04 8.79 3.98
CA CYS A 63 10.49 7.89 2.91
C CYS A 63 11.05 8.62 1.68
N SER A 64 10.65 9.88 1.44
CA SER A 64 11.18 10.70 0.34
C SER A 64 12.71 10.88 0.42
N LEU A 65 13.28 10.85 1.63
CA LEU A 65 14.72 10.97 1.85
C LEU A 65 15.49 9.79 1.24
N GLU A 66 14.91 8.60 1.23
CA GLU A 66 15.52 7.38 0.68
C GLU A 66 15.43 7.33 -0.85
N ILE A 67 14.41 7.97 -1.42
CA ILE A 67 14.21 8.06 -2.88
C ILE A 67 15.16 9.09 -3.49
N ASN A 68 15.48 10.16 -2.75
CA ASN A 68 16.26 11.28 -3.23
C ASN A 68 17.79 11.09 -3.19
N CYS A 69 18.30 10.03 -2.57
CA CYS A 69 19.71 9.63 -2.64
C CYS A 69 20.17 9.19 -4.04
#